data_AF-A0A7V8JL92-F1
#
_entry.id   AF-A0A7V8JL92-F1
#
_cell.length_a   1.000
_cell.length_b   1.000
_cell.length_c   1.000
_cell.angle_alpha   90.00
_cell.angle_beta   90.00
_cell.angle_gamma   90.00
#
_symmetry.space_group_name_H-M   'P 1'
#
loop_
_entity.id
_entity.type
_entity.pdbx_description
1 polymer ?
#
loop_
_entity_poly.entity_id
_entity_poly.type
_entity_poly.pdbx_seq_one_letter_code
_entity_poly.pdbx_strand_id
1 'polypeptide(L)'
;MTLQDPAALYPHHLAVLQQRAGQALARGGFDHLVVPSGTLHYQVFDDRDYPYAVNPHFKAWLPLTRVPNSWMVFTPGKRPQVIFHQPFDYWHVVPDAPSGWWVEHFDIHIIRTPDEALPLLPANAARCAILGEPQSALGAFVPNNPAPVLDYLHWHRAYKTPYEIALMHQAQVLGVRGRRAAEAAFRNGADEFSIHMAYCQAVARTPANCHTATSWH
;
A
#
# COMPACT_ATOMS: atom_id res chain seq x y z
N MET A 1 27.24 -6.59 -4.33
CA MET A 1 26.36 -5.46 -3.95
C MET A 1 25.67 -5.83 -2.66
N THR A 2 25.94 -5.11 -1.58
CA THR A 2 25.28 -5.30 -0.29
C THR A 2 23.88 -4.68 -0.39
N LEU A 3 22.83 -5.45 -0.10
CA LEU A 3 21.47 -4.89 -0.04
C LEU A 3 21.43 -3.88 1.11
N GLN A 4 21.01 -2.65 0.82
CA GLN A 4 20.79 -1.65 1.86
C GLN A 4 19.56 -2.02 2.69
N ASP A 5 19.63 -1.77 3.99
CA ASP A 5 18.51 -1.99 4.91
C ASP A 5 17.41 -0.93 4.67
N PRO A 6 16.19 -1.32 4.26
CA PRO A 6 15.09 -0.37 4.05
C PRO A 6 14.73 0.42 5.30
N ALA A 7 14.91 -0.15 6.51
CA ALA A 7 14.57 0.52 7.75
C ALA A 7 15.35 1.84 7.91
N ALA A 8 16.66 1.82 7.63
CA ALA A 8 17.51 3.00 7.72
C ALA A 8 17.20 4.08 6.67
N LEU A 9 16.61 3.69 5.53
CA LEU A 9 16.29 4.59 4.42
C LEU A 9 14.90 5.23 4.53
N TYR A 10 14.03 4.64 5.35
CA TYR A 10 12.63 5.01 5.43
C TYR A 10 12.36 6.43 5.97
N PRO A 11 13.07 6.94 6.99
CA PRO A 11 12.82 8.31 7.48
C PRO A 11 13.03 9.36 6.37
N HIS A 12 14.06 9.18 5.54
CA HIS A 12 14.31 10.07 4.40
C HIS A 12 13.20 9.95 3.34
N HIS A 13 12.75 8.73 3.04
CA HIS A 13 11.63 8.51 2.13
C HIS A 13 10.35 9.22 2.61
N LEU A 14 10.02 9.08 3.89
CA LEU A 14 8.85 9.73 4.47
C LEU A 14 8.96 11.26 4.41
N ALA A 15 10.14 11.84 4.64
CA ALA A 15 10.36 13.27 4.50
C ALA A 15 10.10 13.76 3.06
N VAL A 16 10.57 13.01 2.06
CA VAL A 16 10.31 13.30 0.64
C VAL A 16 8.81 13.22 0.31
N LEU A 17 8.09 12.22 0.83
CA LEU A 17 6.64 12.11 0.65
C LEU A 17 5.88 13.27 1.28
N GLN A 18 6.22 13.64 2.52
CA GLN A 18 5.61 14.77 3.22
C GLN A 18 5.82 16.08 2.45
N GLN A 19 7.03 16.33 1.95
CA GLN A 19 7.34 17.50 1.13
C GLN A 19 6.50 17.52 -0.16
N ARG A 20 6.45 16.40 -0.89
CA ARG A 20 5.69 16.28 -2.14
C ARG A 20 4.18 16.44 -1.90
N ALA A 21 3.66 15.83 -0.85
CA ALA A 21 2.25 15.94 -0.49
C ALA A 21 1.88 17.36 -0.04
N GLY A 22 2.72 18.03 0.75
CA GLY A 22 2.49 19.43 1.12
C GLY A 22 2.43 20.35 -0.11
N GLN A 23 3.31 20.14 -1.08
CA GLN A 23 3.28 20.88 -2.35
C GLN A 23 2.05 20.56 -3.20
N ALA A 24 1.63 19.28 -3.24
CA ALA A 24 0.42 18.86 -3.97
C ALA A 24 -0.84 19.50 -3.36
N LEU A 25 -0.96 19.48 -2.03
CA LEU A 25 -2.07 20.07 -1.28
C LEU A 25 -2.15 21.59 -1.50
N ALA A 26 -1.01 22.29 -1.43
CA ALA A 26 -0.94 23.72 -1.69
C ALA A 26 -1.40 24.07 -3.12
N ARG A 27 -1.04 23.26 -4.12
CA ARG A 27 -1.50 23.42 -5.51
C ARG A 27 -2.98 23.15 -5.69
N GLY A 28 -3.52 22.17 -4.96
CA GLY A 28 -4.93 21.79 -5.02
C GLY A 28 -5.85 22.63 -4.13
N GLY A 29 -5.31 23.47 -3.24
CA GLY A 29 -6.10 24.27 -2.31
C GLY A 29 -6.69 23.47 -1.13
N PHE A 30 -6.07 22.35 -0.77
CA PHE A 30 -6.50 21.45 0.31
C PHE A 30 -5.58 21.55 1.53
N ASP A 31 -6.10 21.23 2.72
CA ASP A 31 -5.34 21.27 3.97
C ASP A 31 -4.84 19.88 4.38
N HIS A 32 -5.56 18.84 3.98
CA HIS A 32 -5.31 17.46 4.41
C HIS A 32 -5.26 16.53 3.20
N LEU A 33 -4.29 15.61 3.20
CA LEU A 33 -4.28 14.46 2.33
C LEU A 33 -4.85 13.27 3.11
N VAL A 34 -5.88 12.63 2.56
CA VAL A 34 -6.53 11.48 3.15
C VAL A 34 -6.52 10.35 2.12
N VAL A 35 -5.97 9.20 2.49
CA VAL A 35 -5.79 8.09 1.56
C VAL A 35 -6.35 6.81 2.20
N PRO A 36 -7.51 6.32 1.75
CA PRO A 36 -7.96 4.98 2.15
C PRO A 36 -7.05 3.91 1.56
N SER A 37 -6.87 2.81 2.29
CA SER A 37 -6.14 1.63 1.82
C SER A 37 -6.91 0.83 0.76
N GLY A 38 -8.22 1.03 0.66
CA GLY A 38 -9.13 0.29 -0.24
C GLY A 38 -10.03 -0.68 0.52
N THR A 39 -10.98 -1.28 -0.19
CA THR A 39 -11.96 -2.22 0.38
C THR A 39 -11.86 -3.61 -0.26
N LEU A 40 -12.53 -4.60 0.36
CA LEU A 40 -12.74 -5.91 -0.27
C LEU A 40 -13.86 -5.80 -1.30
N HIS A 41 -13.64 -6.39 -2.47
CA HIS A 41 -14.64 -6.41 -3.55
C HIS A 41 -15.23 -7.81 -3.60
N TYR A 42 -16.56 -7.92 -3.59
CA TYR A 42 -17.25 -9.20 -3.59
C TYR A 42 -17.81 -9.52 -4.98
N GLN A 43 -17.82 -10.81 -5.30
CA GLN A 43 -18.46 -11.32 -6.52
C GLN A 43 -19.97 -11.10 -6.41
N VAL A 44 -20.58 -10.74 -7.53
CA VAL A 44 -22.02 -10.43 -7.55
C VAL A 44 -22.82 -11.68 -7.17
N PHE A 45 -23.70 -11.54 -6.17
CA PHE A 45 -24.53 -12.61 -5.62
C PHE A 45 -23.78 -13.76 -4.93
N ASP A 46 -22.53 -13.54 -4.52
CA ASP A 46 -21.67 -14.53 -3.85
C ASP A 46 -21.05 -13.89 -2.59
N ASP A 47 -20.69 -14.69 -1.60
CA ASP A 47 -19.95 -14.26 -0.41
C ASP A 47 -18.44 -14.27 -0.63
N ARG A 48 -17.98 -14.75 -1.79
CA ARG A 48 -16.57 -14.76 -2.21
C ARG A 48 -16.04 -13.39 -2.63
N ASP A 49 -14.90 -13.00 -2.09
CA ASP A 49 -14.16 -11.81 -2.49
C ASP A 49 -13.22 -12.03 -3.69
N TYR A 50 -12.92 -10.93 -4.38
CA TYR A 50 -11.79 -10.83 -5.31
C TYR A 50 -10.49 -10.61 -4.53
N PRO A 51 -9.33 -10.98 -5.12
CA PRO A 51 -8.04 -10.69 -4.52
C PRO A 51 -7.89 -9.20 -4.18
N TYR A 52 -7.70 -8.90 -2.90
CA TYR A 52 -7.50 -7.54 -2.43
C TYR A 52 -6.23 -6.92 -3.02
N ALA A 53 -6.37 -5.68 -3.52
CA ALA A 53 -5.28 -4.85 -3.97
C ALA A 53 -5.31 -3.51 -3.22
N VAL A 54 -4.27 -3.27 -2.43
CA VAL A 54 -4.13 -2.00 -1.69
C VAL A 54 -3.99 -0.81 -2.64
N ASN A 55 -4.57 0.32 -2.25
CA ASN A 55 -4.40 1.60 -2.94
C ASN A 55 -2.91 1.96 -3.09
N PRO A 56 -2.40 2.20 -4.32
CA PRO A 56 -1.00 2.59 -4.55
C PRO A 56 -0.56 3.84 -3.82
N HIS A 57 -1.46 4.81 -3.61
CA HIS A 57 -1.15 6.01 -2.82
C HIS A 57 -1.03 5.70 -1.33
N PHE A 58 -1.67 4.65 -0.82
CA PHE A 58 -1.55 4.24 0.58
C PHE A 58 -0.22 3.51 0.82
N LYS A 59 0.05 2.46 0.01
CA LYS A 59 1.30 1.67 0.14
C LYS A 59 2.57 2.43 -0.25
N ALA A 60 2.43 3.61 -0.88
CA ALA A 60 3.54 4.52 -1.08
C ALA A 60 4.07 5.05 0.24
N TRP A 61 3.21 5.29 1.24
CA TRP A 61 3.60 5.81 2.54
C TRP A 61 3.98 4.70 3.51
N LEU A 62 3.23 3.60 3.50
CA LEU A 62 3.32 2.55 4.52
C LEU A 62 3.66 1.21 3.87
N PRO A 63 4.51 0.37 4.50
CA PRO A 63 4.82 -0.97 4.00
C PRO A 63 3.68 -1.98 4.29
N LEU A 64 2.42 -1.54 4.20
CA LEU A 64 1.23 -2.32 4.50
C LEU A 64 0.46 -2.58 3.20
N THR A 65 0.21 -3.86 2.91
CA THR A 65 -0.42 -4.28 1.63
C THR A 65 -1.66 -5.14 1.79
N ARG A 66 -2.06 -5.47 3.03
CA ARG A 66 -3.15 -6.40 3.35
C ARG A 66 -4.01 -5.89 4.51
N VAL A 67 -4.39 -4.62 4.43
CA VAL A 67 -5.09 -3.90 5.51
C VAL A 67 -6.28 -3.12 4.96
N PRO A 68 -7.37 -3.79 4.53
CA PRO A 68 -8.55 -3.10 4.01
C PRO A 68 -9.20 -2.19 5.07
N ASN A 69 -9.96 -1.20 4.62
CA ASN A 69 -10.71 -0.24 5.45
C ASN A 69 -9.83 0.60 6.40
N SER A 70 -8.54 0.73 6.10
CA SER A 70 -7.61 1.56 6.86
C SER A 70 -7.39 2.89 6.15
N TRP A 71 -6.89 3.90 6.87
CA TRP A 71 -6.69 5.24 6.34
C TRP A 71 -5.31 5.79 6.71
N MET A 72 -4.69 6.51 5.79
CA MET A 72 -3.53 7.36 6.07
C MET A 72 -3.98 8.81 5.96
N VAL A 73 -3.66 9.61 6.98
CA VAL A 73 -3.98 11.04 7.02
C VAL A 73 -2.69 11.83 7.18
N PHE A 74 -2.50 12.81 6.30
CA PHE A 74 -1.38 13.73 6.37
C PHE A 74 -1.86 15.18 6.38
N THR A 75 -1.33 15.96 7.32
CA THR A 75 -1.52 17.41 7.41
C THR A 75 -0.15 18.07 7.45
N PRO A 76 0.16 19.06 6.60
CA PRO A 76 1.43 19.77 6.64
C PRO A 76 1.75 20.30 8.04
N GLY A 77 2.98 20.07 8.50
CA GLY A 77 3.43 20.49 9.84
C GLY A 77 2.99 19.58 11.00
N LYS A 78 2.21 18.53 10.74
CA LYS A 78 1.88 17.49 11.72
C LYS A 78 2.51 16.16 11.34
N ARG A 79 2.68 15.31 12.35
CA ARG A 79 3.05 13.91 12.14
C ARG A 79 1.92 13.19 11.37
N PRO A 80 2.23 12.37 10.36
CA PRO A 80 1.22 11.60 9.67
C PRO A 80 0.53 10.58 10.58
N GLN A 81 -0.74 10.32 10.34
CA GLN A 81 -1.57 9.42 11.13
C GLN A 81 -1.95 8.18 10.30
N VAL A 82 -2.04 7.03 10.96
CA VAL A 82 -2.63 5.80 10.40
C VAL A 82 -3.81 5.37 11.26
N ILE A 83 -4.97 5.27 10.64
CA ILE A 83 -6.14 4.64 11.23
C ILE A 83 -6.15 3.20 10.72
N PHE A 84 -5.75 2.27 11.57
CA PHE A 84 -5.50 0.87 11.24
C PHE A 84 -6.72 0.01 11.62
N HIS A 85 -7.41 -0.53 10.62
CA HIS A 85 -8.55 -1.41 10.84
C HIS A 85 -8.07 -2.83 11.15
N GLN A 86 -8.33 -3.25 12.39
CA GLN A 86 -8.02 -4.58 12.92
C GLN A 86 -9.33 -5.18 13.48
N PRO A 87 -10.14 -5.84 12.65
CA PRO A 87 -11.42 -6.38 13.10
C PRO A 87 -11.22 -7.41 14.21
N PHE A 88 -12.20 -7.53 15.11
CA PHE A 88 -12.29 -8.68 16.01
C PHE A 88 -12.78 -9.86 15.18
N ASP A 89 -11.92 -10.83 14.97
CA ASP A 89 -12.28 -12.04 14.26
C ASP A 89 -12.07 -13.27 15.13
N TYR A 90 -13.15 -14.01 15.37
CA TYR A 90 -13.12 -15.29 16.08
C TYR A 90 -12.76 -16.46 15.14
N TRP A 91 -12.70 -16.23 13.82
CA TRP A 91 -12.46 -17.24 12.79
C TRP A 91 -11.13 -17.03 12.03
N HIS A 92 -10.66 -15.79 11.90
CA HIS A 92 -9.39 -15.46 11.26
C HIS A 92 -8.29 -15.13 12.27
N VAL A 93 -7.04 -15.42 11.91
CA VAL A 93 -5.86 -14.98 12.68
C VAL A 93 -5.90 -13.46 12.75
N VAL A 94 -6.05 -12.91 13.96
CA VAL A 94 -5.99 -11.47 14.22
C VAL A 94 -4.70 -10.94 13.58
N PRO A 95 -4.75 -9.97 12.66
CA PRO A 95 -3.54 -9.38 12.10
C PRO A 95 -2.66 -8.90 13.25
N ASP A 96 -1.35 -9.21 13.25
CA ASP A 96 -0.47 -8.69 14.30
C ASP A 96 -0.62 -7.17 14.41
N ALA A 97 -0.58 -6.65 15.65
CA ALA A 97 -0.59 -5.21 15.87
C ALA A 97 0.50 -4.55 14.99
N PRO A 98 0.24 -3.34 14.46
CA PRO A 98 1.19 -2.68 13.58
C PRO A 98 2.58 -2.62 14.24
N SER A 99 3.53 -3.29 13.61
CA SER A 99 4.88 -3.51 14.11
C SER A 99 5.91 -3.28 12.99
N GLY A 100 7.15 -3.03 13.39
CA GLY A 100 8.26 -2.78 12.50
C GLY A 100 8.74 -1.32 12.52
N TRP A 101 9.74 -1.04 11.68
CA TRP A 101 10.49 0.20 11.66
C TRP A 101 9.68 1.44 11.24
N TRP A 102 8.50 1.27 10.64
CA TRP A 102 7.68 2.41 10.20
C TRP A 102 6.81 2.99 11.32
N VAL A 103 6.51 2.19 12.35
CA VAL A 103 5.54 2.50 13.41
C VAL A 103 5.90 3.78 14.16
N GLU A 104 7.19 3.98 14.44
CA GLU A 104 7.70 5.14 15.19
C GLU A 104 7.56 6.47 14.44
N HIS A 105 7.17 6.46 13.16
CA HIS A 105 6.99 7.66 12.35
C HIS A 105 5.53 8.10 12.18
N PHE A 106 4.57 7.30 12.65
CA PHE A 106 3.14 7.58 12.50
C PHE A 106 2.42 7.63 13.84
N ASP A 107 1.37 8.44 13.93
CA ASP A 107 0.39 8.36 15.02
C ASP A 107 -0.64 7.30 14.66
N ILE A 108 -0.66 6.19 15.39
CA ILE A 108 -1.46 5.00 15.03
C ILE A 108 -2.69 4.90 15.92
N HIS A 109 -3.85 4.78 15.28
CA HIS A 109 -5.13 4.51 15.93
C HIS A 109 -5.67 3.18 15.43
N ILE A 110 -5.90 2.23 16.33
CA ILE A 110 -6.49 0.94 15.98
C ILE A 110 -8.01 1.05 16.10
N ILE A 111 -8.71 0.65 15.05
CA ILE A 111 -10.17 0.60 14.99
C ILE A 111 -10.65 -0.83 14.75
N ARG A 112 -11.82 -1.18 15.28
CA ARG A 112 -12.43 -2.51 15.16
C ARG A 112 -13.49 -2.58 14.07
N THR A 113 -14.17 -1.48 13.84
CA THR A 113 -15.15 -1.32 12.77
C THR A 113 -14.75 -0.14 11.88
N PRO A 114 -15.04 -0.16 10.58
CA PRO A 114 -14.70 0.96 9.69
C PRO A 114 -15.25 2.32 10.15
N ASP A 115 -16.45 2.34 10.75
CA ASP A 115 -17.13 3.56 11.20
C ASP A 115 -16.38 4.29 12.34
N GLU A 116 -15.58 3.58 13.14
CA GLU A 116 -14.73 4.18 14.18
C GLU A 116 -13.64 5.10 13.61
N ALA A 117 -13.39 5.06 12.29
CA ALA A 117 -12.50 6.03 11.64
C ALA A 117 -13.08 7.45 11.60
N LEU A 118 -14.40 7.62 11.54
CA LEU A 118 -15.06 8.92 11.37
C LEU A 118 -14.60 9.99 12.38
N PRO A 119 -14.59 9.75 13.70
CA PRO A 119 -14.13 10.74 14.68
C PRO A 119 -12.61 11.01 14.64
N LEU A 120 -11.83 10.16 13.96
CA LEU A 120 -10.38 10.29 13.85
C LEU A 120 -9.94 11.04 12.59
N LEU A 121 -10.82 11.12 11.57
CA LEU A 121 -10.56 11.86 10.33
C LEU A 121 -10.67 13.38 10.54
N PRO A 122 -10.09 14.21 9.64
CA PRO A 122 -10.12 15.67 9.79
C PRO A 122 -11.54 16.25 9.84
N ALA A 123 -11.81 17.18 10.74
CA ALA A 123 -13.17 17.69 11.00
C ALA A 123 -13.93 18.23 9.77
N ASN A 124 -13.22 18.71 8.74
CA ASN A 124 -13.83 19.23 7.52
C ASN A 124 -13.39 18.44 6.28
N ALA A 125 -14.23 17.50 5.85
CA ALA A 125 -14.00 16.68 4.65
C ALA A 125 -13.82 17.52 3.37
N ALA A 126 -14.45 18.69 3.26
CA ALA A 126 -14.32 19.56 2.08
C ALA A 126 -12.91 20.17 1.94
N ARG A 127 -12.10 20.18 3.01
CA ARG A 127 -10.69 20.60 2.99
C ARG A 127 -9.72 19.43 2.76
N CYS A 128 -10.24 18.23 2.50
CA CYS A 128 -9.44 17.03 2.26
C CYS A 128 -9.31 16.70 0.77
N ALA A 129 -8.10 16.43 0.32
CA ALA A 129 -7.84 15.69 -0.90
C ALA A 129 -7.90 14.20 -0.56
N ILE A 130 -8.96 13.51 -0.99
CA ILE A 130 -9.24 12.12 -0.67
C ILE A 130 -8.91 11.27 -1.89
N LEU A 131 -7.83 10.50 -1.82
CA LEU A 131 -7.28 9.74 -2.96
C LEU A 131 -7.62 8.26 -2.85
N GLY A 132 -8.66 7.79 -3.52
CA GLY A 132 -9.12 6.41 -3.41
C GLY A 132 -10.26 6.05 -4.37
N GLU A 133 -10.72 4.82 -4.30
CA GLU A 133 -11.88 4.34 -5.05
C GLU A 133 -13.20 4.80 -4.42
N PRO A 134 -14.28 5.03 -5.18
CA PRO A 134 -15.57 5.45 -4.63
C PRO A 134 -16.09 4.57 -3.50
N GLN A 135 -15.81 3.27 -3.54
CA GLN A 135 -16.20 2.26 -2.54
C GLN A 135 -15.53 2.44 -1.19
N SER A 136 -14.45 3.22 -1.11
CA SER A 136 -13.80 3.60 0.15
C SER A 136 -14.49 4.77 0.86
N ALA A 137 -15.62 5.26 0.35
CA ALA A 137 -16.35 6.36 0.99
C ALA A 137 -16.80 6.00 2.41
N LEU A 138 -16.64 6.95 3.34
CA LEU A 138 -17.09 6.81 4.72
C LEU A 138 -17.71 8.13 5.19
N GLY A 139 -19.03 8.14 5.41
CA GLY A 139 -19.77 9.36 5.74
C GLY A 139 -19.53 10.49 4.73
N ALA A 140 -19.02 11.64 5.20
CA ALA A 140 -18.70 12.78 4.35
C ALA A 140 -17.37 12.63 3.57
N PHE A 141 -16.55 11.62 3.89
CA PHE A 141 -15.25 11.40 3.26
C PHE A 141 -15.41 10.54 2.00
N VAL A 142 -15.90 11.17 0.94
CA VAL A 142 -16.02 10.56 -0.38
C VAL A 142 -14.77 10.87 -1.21
N PRO A 143 -14.06 9.87 -1.78
CA PRO A 143 -12.91 10.11 -2.64
C PRO A 143 -13.20 11.07 -3.79
N ASN A 144 -12.54 12.22 -3.76
CA ASN A 144 -12.70 13.30 -4.74
C ASN A 144 -11.55 13.36 -5.76
N ASN A 145 -10.45 12.64 -5.52
CA ASN A 145 -9.31 12.45 -6.45
C ASN A 145 -8.93 13.72 -7.25
N PRO A 146 -8.67 14.87 -6.60
CA PRO A 146 -8.49 16.14 -7.29
C PRO A 146 -7.28 16.08 -8.23
N ALA A 147 -7.53 16.31 -9.53
CA ALA A 147 -6.50 16.21 -10.58
C ALA A 147 -5.21 16.98 -10.26
N PRO A 148 -5.23 18.24 -9.76
CA PRO A 148 -3.99 18.96 -9.43
C PRO A 148 -3.11 18.27 -8.38
N VAL A 149 -3.72 17.57 -7.43
CA VAL A 149 -3.00 16.80 -6.40
C VAL A 149 -2.52 15.48 -6.98
N LEU A 150 -3.42 14.76 -7.67
CA LEU A 150 -3.17 13.44 -8.22
C LEU A 150 -2.03 13.48 -9.25
N ASP A 151 -2.11 14.38 -10.22
CA ASP A 151 -1.14 14.53 -11.31
C ASP A 151 0.25 14.89 -10.77
N TYR A 152 0.30 15.78 -9.77
CA TYR A 152 1.55 16.16 -9.13
C TYR A 152 2.23 14.97 -8.45
N LEU A 153 1.47 14.18 -7.68
CA LEU A 153 1.99 13.00 -7.00
C LEU A 153 2.37 11.89 -8.00
N HIS A 154 1.58 11.70 -9.06
CA HIS A 154 1.86 10.73 -10.12
C HIS A 154 3.16 11.06 -10.85
N TRP A 155 3.36 12.33 -11.22
CA TRP A 155 4.62 12.78 -11.82
C TRP A 155 5.81 12.47 -10.92
N HIS A 156 5.71 12.78 -9.63
CA HIS A 156 6.80 12.58 -8.69
C HIS A 156 7.07 11.10 -8.36
N ARG A 157 6.11 10.19 -8.61
CA ARG A 157 6.33 8.74 -8.45
C ARG A 157 7.35 8.16 -9.43
N ALA A 158 7.64 8.84 -10.54
CA ALA A 158 8.72 8.46 -11.44
C ALA A 158 10.11 8.59 -10.78
N TYR A 159 10.26 9.50 -9.81
CA TYR A 159 11.52 9.77 -9.12
C TYR A 159 11.61 8.98 -7.82
N LYS A 160 12.21 7.79 -7.93
CA LYS A 160 12.36 6.84 -6.83
C LYS A 160 13.35 7.31 -5.77
N THR A 161 12.92 7.21 -4.52
CA THR A 161 13.77 7.39 -3.35
C THR A 161 14.74 6.21 -3.18
N PRO A 162 15.85 6.38 -2.45
CA PRO A 162 16.75 5.27 -2.14
C PRO A 162 16.05 4.07 -1.48
N TYR A 163 15.07 4.34 -0.61
CA TYR A 163 14.22 3.31 0.00
C TYR A 163 13.45 2.49 -1.04
N GLU A 164 12.77 3.15 -1.98
CA GLU A 164 12.04 2.45 -3.06
C GLU A 164 12.99 1.64 -3.94
N ILE A 165 14.17 2.18 -4.27
CA ILE A 165 15.20 1.48 -5.04
C ILE A 165 15.68 0.24 -4.29
N ALA A 166 15.92 0.33 -2.98
CA ALA A 166 16.31 -0.82 -2.16
C ALA A 166 15.23 -1.92 -2.17
N LEU A 167 13.95 -1.56 -2.03
CA LEU A 167 12.83 -2.50 -2.14
C LEU A 167 12.74 -3.15 -3.53
N MET A 168 12.93 -2.36 -4.60
CA MET A 168 12.96 -2.87 -5.96
C MET A 168 14.09 -3.88 -6.16
N HIS A 169 15.29 -3.62 -5.63
CA HIS A 169 16.39 -4.58 -5.67
C HIS A 169 16.08 -5.88 -4.91
N GLN A 170 15.47 -5.78 -3.74
CA GLN A 170 15.05 -6.97 -2.98
C GLN A 170 14.03 -7.81 -3.76
N ALA A 171 13.05 -7.17 -4.39
CA ALA A 171 12.10 -7.84 -5.28
C ALA A 171 12.77 -8.49 -6.50
N GLN A 172 13.74 -7.82 -7.11
CA GLN A 172 14.51 -8.36 -8.24
C GLN A 172 15.29 -9.62 -7.86
N VAL A 173 15.86 -9.68 -6.64
CA VAL A 173 16.57 -10.89 -6.16
C VAL A 173 15.64 -12.10 -6.16
N LEU A 174 14.40 -11.93 -5.68
CA LEU A 174 13.39 -13.00 -5.71
C LEU A 174 13.00 -13.34 -7.16
N GLY A 175 12.71 -12.34 -7.99
CA GLY A 175 12.34 -12.54 -9.40
C GLY A 175 13.40 -13.29 -10.21
N VAL A 176 14.68 -12.99 -10.00
CA VAL A 176 15.79 -13.70 -10.66
C VAL A 176 15.85 -15.17 -10.23
N ARG A 177 15.60 -15.49 -8.95
CA ARG A 177 15.52 -16.89 -8.47
C ARG A 177 14.38 -17.63 -9.16
N GLY A 178 13.19 -17.02 -9.22
CA GLY A 178 12.04 -17.58 -9.92
C GLY A 178 12.34 -17.85 -11.40
N ARG A 179 12.93 -16.88 -12.10
CA ARG A 179 13.27 -17.00 -13.52
C ARG A 179 14.27 -18.13 -13.79
N ARG A 180 15.29 -18.30 -12.93
CA ARG A 180 16.25 -19.40 -13.07
C ARG A 180 15.59 -20.77 -12.89
N ALA A 181 14.65 -20.89 -11.96
CA ALA A 181 13.88 -22.12 -11.77
C ALA A 181 12.97 -22.42 -12.98
N ALA A 182 12.28 -21.40 -13.50
CA ALA A 182 11.48 -21.52 -14.71
C ALA A 182 12.32 -21.91 -15.93
N GLU A 183 13.49 -21.30 -16.11
CA GLU A 183 14.43 -21.62 -17.19
C GLU A 183 14.91 -23.07 -17.11
N ALA A 184 15.25 -23.55 -15.92
CA ALA A 184 15.66 -24.94 -15.71
C ALA A 184 14.52 -25.93 -16.05
N ALA A 185 13.29 -25.63 -15.63
CA ALA A 185 12.11 -26.44 -15.96
C ALA A 185 11.86 -26.48 -17.47
N PHE A 186 11.96 -25.33 -18.15
CA PHE A 186 11.82 -25.23 -19.60
C PHE A 186 12.88 -26.07 -20.34
N ARG A 187 14.16 -25.97 -19.94
CA ARG A 187 15.24 -26.76 -20.53
C ARG A 187 15.08 -28.27 -20.33
N ASN A 188 14.33 -28.68 -19.31
CA ASN A 188 13.99 -30.08 -19.04
C ASN A 188 12.70 -30.54 -19.74
N GLY A 189 12.11 -29.72 -20.61
CA GLY A 189 10.93 -30.08 -21.40
C GLY A 189 9.61 -30.07 -20.63
N ALA A 190 9.53 -29.36 -19.49
CA ALA A 190 8.29 -29.22 -18.73
C ALA A 190 7.24 -28.39 -19.49
N ASP A 191 5.96 -28.65 -19.23
CA ASP A 191 4.85 -27.83 -19.75
C ASP A 191 4.76 -26.45 -19.07
N GLU A 192 3.97 -25.55 -19.65
CA GLU A 192 3.82 -24.16 -19.18
C GLU A 192 3.33 -24.08 -17.73
N PHE A 193 2.41 -24.96 -17.33
CA PHE A 193 1.89 -25.01 -15.96
C PHE A 193 3.00 -25.38 -14.97
N SER A 194 3.80 -26.38 -15.30
CA SER A 194 4.92 -26.87 -14.50
C SER A 194 6.05 -25.83 -14.40
N ILE A 195 6.33 -25.11 -15.50
CA ILE A 195 7.28 -23.98 -15.51
C ILE A 195 6.80 -22.87 -14.58
N HIS A 196 5.51 -22.51 -14.65
CA HIS A 196 4.92 -21.50 -13.77
C HIS A 196 4.97 -21.95 -12.31
N MET A 197 4.68 -23.21 -12.02
CA MET A 197 4.77 -23.74 -10.67
C MET A 197 6.19 -23.72 -10.11
N ALA A 198 7.19 -24.08 -10.93
CA ALA A 198 8.60 -23.98 -10.55
C ALA A 198 9.01 -22.54 -10.21
N TYR A 199 8.50 -21.56 -10.97
CA TYR A 199 8.68 -20.14 -10.64
C TYR A 199 8.08 -19.79 -9.27
N CYS A 200 6.80 -20.11 -9.03
CA CYS A 200 6.08 -19.69 -7.82
C CYS A 200 6.66 -20.37 -6.55
N GLN A 201 7.07 -21.63 -6.67
CA GLN A 201 7.80 -22.35 -5.60
C GLN A 201 9.14 -21.67 -5.27
N ALA A 202 9.93 -21.30 -6.29
CA ALA A 202 11.24 -20.67 -6.09
C ALA A 202 11.17 -19.26 -5.48
N VAL A 203 10.04 -18.56 -5.63
CA VAL A 203 9.79 -17.26 -4.96
C VAL A 203 9.04 -17.38 -3.64
N ALA A 204 8.80 -18.60 -3.13
CA ALA A 204 8.07 -18.90 -1.90
C ALA A 204 6.69 -18.22 -1.82
N ARG A 205 5.96 -18.21 -2.93
CA ARG A 205 4.60 -17.65 -3.02
C ARG A 205 3.64 -18.68 -3.61
N THR A 206 2.36 -18.56 -3.25
CA THR A 206 1.30 -19.30 -3.93
C THR A 206 1.15 -18.81 -5.38
N PRO A 207 0.63 -19.62 -6.31
CA PRO A 207 0.45 -19.24 -7.72
C PRO A 207 -0.35 -17.94 -7.90
N ALA A 208 -1.35 -17.72 -7.06
CA ALA A 208 -2.15 -16.49 -7.05
C ALA A 208 -1.35 -15.21 -6.69
N ASN A 209 -0.15 -15.34 -6.12
CA ASN A 209 0.61 -14.24 -5.52
C ASN A 209 2.06 -14.14 -6.03
N CYS A 210 2.49 -14.96 -6.99
CA CYS A 210 3.88 -14.90 -7.47
C CYS A 210 4.17 -13.69 -8.40
N HIS A 211 3.16 -13.06 -8.98
CA HIS A 211 3.31 -11.84 -9.79
C HIS A 211 3.46 -10.55 -8.97
N THR A 212 2.92 -10.50 -7.74
CA THR A 212 2.99 -9.32 -6.87
C THR A 212 4.37 -9.12 -6.24
N ALA A 213 5.22 -10.17 -6.23
CA ALA A 213 6.61 -10.08 -5.79
C ALA A 213 7.50 -9.23 -6.72
N THR A 214 7.04 -8.97 -7.95
CA THR A 214 7.79 -8.19 -8.96
C THR A 214 7.22 -6.79 -9.22
N SER A 215 6.07 -6.43 -8.63
CA SER A 215 5.40 -5.16 -8.88
C SER A 215 5.40 -4.25 -7.65
N TRP A 216 6.44 -3.42 -7.51
CA TRP A 216 6.47 -2.26 -6.60
C TRP A 216 6.04 -0.97 -7.33
N HIS A 217 4.89 -1.02 -8.00
CA HIS A 217 4.23 0.15 -8.60
C HIS A 217 2.91 0.43 -7.89
#